data_AF-A0A3B9NTI1-F1
#
_entry.id   AF-A0A3B9NTI1-F1
#
_cell.length_a   1.000
_cell.length_b   1.000
_cell.length_c   1.000
_cell.angle_alpha   90.00
_cell.angle_beta   90.00
_cell.angle_gamma   90.00
#
_symmetry.space_group_name_H-M   'P 1'
#
loop_
_entity.id
_entity.type
_entity.pdbx_description
1 polymer ?
#
loop_
_entity_poly.entity_id
_entity_poly.type
_entity_poly.pdbx_seq_one_letter_code
_entity_poly.pdbx_strand_id
1 'polypeptide(L)'
;MAKSTGNIDSSLFESLQKIGVKSNLRPYAEVRAEGWVCVDEAAEASGASVHTVRNKLNKAVKDGLWEQLDCRAESGKHMRAFREKA
;
A
#
# COMPACT_ATOMS: atom_id res chain seq x y z
N MET A 1 -7.01 50.29 6.17
CA MET A 1 -5.99 49.25 6.39
C MET A 1 -6.70 47.93 6.61
N ALA A 2 -6.71 47.05 5.60
CA ALA A 2 -7.24 45.70 5.76
C ALA A 2 -6.05 44.74 5.89
N LYS A 3 -5.96 44.04 7.02
CA LYS A 3 -5.28 42.74 7.09
C LYS A 3 -6.28 41.76 7.67
N SER A 4 -7.17 41.31 6.79
CA SER A 4 -7.94 40.09 6.97
C SER A 4 -6.93 38.97 7.16
N THR A 5 -6.74 38.51 8.39
CA THR A 5 -6.15 37.20 8.67
C THR A 5 -7.12 36.19 8.08
N GLY A 6 -6.86 35.83 6.82
CA GLY A 6 -7.66 34.87 6.08
C GLY A 6 -7.82 33.62 6.91
N ASN A 7 -9.08 33.17 7.06
CA ASN A 7 -9.42 31.81 7.43
C ASN A 7 -8.39 30.89 6.78
N ILE A 8 -7.62 30.16 7.60
CA ILE A 8 -6.92 28.99 7.09
C ILE A 8 -8.04 28.13 6.50
N ASP A 9 -8.02 28.03 5.17
CA ASP A 9 -9.03 27.40 4.35
C ASP A 9 -9.33 26.03 4.96
N SER A 10 -10.52 25.87 5.56
CA SER A 10 -10.96 24.59 6.11
C SER A 10 -10.88 23.50 5.05
N SER A 11 -11.03 23.87 3.77
CA SER A 11 -10.82 23.05 2.59
C SER A 11 -9.39 22.49 2.45
N LEU A 12 -8.36 23.29 2.79
CA LEU A 12 -6.96 22.86 2.79
C LEU A 12 -6.69 21.93 3.98
N PHE A 13 -7.23 22.23 5.16
CA PHE A 13 -7.09 21.36 6.34
C PHE A 13 -7.82 20.02 6.16
N GLU A 14 -9.01 20.01 5.56
CA GLU A 14 -9.72 18.78 5.16
C GLU A 14 -8.98 18.01 4.07
N SER A 15 -8.37 18.70 3.11
CA SER A 15 -7.54 18.07 2.08
C SER A 15 -6.26 17.47 2.66
N LEU A 16 -5.64 18.17 3.62
CA LEU A 16 -4.48 17.69 4.36
C LEU A 16 -4.83 16.55 5.33
N GLN A 17 -6.02 16.54 5.94
CA GLN A 17 -6.53 15.39 6.68
C GLN A 17 -6.82 14.21 5.75
N LYS A 18 -7.40 14.42 4.56
CA LYS A 18 -7.54 13.38 3.53
C LYS A 18 -6.18 12.84 3.07
N ILE A 19 -5.14 13.68 3.06
CA ILE A 19 -3.75 13.27 2.79
C ILE A 19 -3.11 12.60 4.01
N GLY A 20 -3.41 13.04 5.24
CA GLY A 20 -3.00 12.39 6.49
C GLY A 20 -3.61 10.99 6.65
N VAL A 21 -4.83 10.81 6.14
CA VAL A 21 -5.50 9.51 5.95
C VAL A 21 -4.76 8.63 4.93
N LYS A 22 -3.95 9.18 4.02
CA LYS A 22 -3.07 8.37 3.14
C LYS A 22 -1.90 7.71 3.87
N SER A 23 -1.68 8.01 5.16
CA SER A 23 -0.79 7.23 6.03
C SER A 23 -1.52 6.10 6.77
N ASN A 24 -2.81 5.85 6.49
CA ASN A 24 -3.54 4.68 6.99
C ASN A 24 -3.22 3.44 6.14
N LEU A 25 -1.93 3.18 5.94
CA LEU A 25 -1.55 1.87 5.43
C LEU A 25 -2.00 0.82 6.44
N ARG A 26 -2.79 -0.13 5.95
CA ARG A 26 -3.25 -1.25 6.75
C ARG A 26 -2.03 -2.06 7.23
N PRO A 27 -2.00 -2.52 8.48
CA PRO A 27 -0.97 -3.45 8.94
C PRO A 27 -0.93 -4.70 8.06
N TYR A 28 0.28 -5.17 7.74
CA TYR A 28 0.46 -6.36 6.93
C TYR A 28 -0.23 -7.58 7.53
N ALA A 29 -0.22 -7.70 8.86
CA ALA A 29 -0.89 -8.78 9.58
C ALA A 29 -2.40 -8.88 9.26
N GLU A 30 -3.09 -7.75 9.11
CA GLU A 30 -4.52 -7.72 8.79
C GLU A 30 -4.78 -8.16 7.34
N VAL A 31 -4.01 -7.62 6.40
CA VAL A 31 -4.18 -7.96 4.98
C VAL A 31 -3.73 -9.40 4.70
N ARG A 32 -2.73 -9.90 5.43
CA ARG A 32 -2.32 -11.32 5.36
C ARG A 32 -3.46 -12.26 5.75
N ALA A 33 -4.25 -11.90 6.78
CA ALA A 33 -5.42 -12.67 7.18
C ALA A 33 -6.53 -12.70 6.12
N GLU A 34 -6.58 -11.69 5.24
CA GLU A 34 -7.48 -11.63 4.08
C GLU A 34 -6.95 -12.39 2.85
N GLY A 35 -5.80 -13.08 2.97
CA GLY A 35 -5.20 -13.86 1.90
C GLY A 35 -4.22 -13.10 1.00
N TRP A 36 -3.77 -11.91 1.41
CA TRP A 36 -2.72 -11.18 0.69
C TRP A 36 -1.33 -11.72 1.07
N VAL A 37 -0.41 -11.74 0.10
CA VAL A 37 0.97 -12.22 0.27
C VAL A 37 1.98 -11.17 -0.15
N CYS A 38 3.11 -11.08 0.56
CA CYS A 38 4.21 -10.20 0.20
C CYS A 38 5.22 -10.91 -0.70
N VAL A 39 6.12 -10.14 -1.32
CA VAL A 39 7.13 -10.70 -2.22
C VAL A 39 8.05 -11.69 -1.50
N ASP A 40 8.41 -11.41 -0.25
CA ASP A 40 9.35 -12.24 0.50
C ASP A 40 8.73 -13.59 0.85
N GLU A 41 7.47 -13.61 1.29
CA GLU A 41 6.73 -14.86 1.53
C GLU A 41 6.51 -15.66 0.24
N ALA A 42 6.18 -14.98 -0.87
CA ALA A 42 6.05 -15.66 -2.16
C ALA A 42 7.40 -16.19 -2.68
N ALA A 43 8.51 -15.51 -2.40
CA ALA A 43 9.86 -15.97 -2.70
C ALA A 43 10.25 -17.19 -1.87
N GLU A 44 9.97 -17.16 -0.57
CA GLU A 44 10.19 -18.29 0.34
C GLU A 44 9.38 -19.51 -0.10
N ALA A 45 8.08 -19.34 -0.39
CA ALA A 45 7.20 -20.43 -0.81
C ALA A 45 7.57 -21.03 -2.18
N SER A 46 8.09 -20.21 -3.10
CA SER A 46 8.46 -20.66 -4.45
C SER A 46 9.91 -21.13 -4.58
N GLY A 47 10.77 -20.86 -3.59
CA GLY A 47 12.22 -21.06 -3.68
C GLY A 47 12.92 -20.17 -4.71
N ALA A 48 12.23 -19.19 -5.29
CA ALA A 48 12.78 -18.29 -6.27
C ALA A 48 13.35 -17.02 -5.62
N SER A 49 14.22 -16.29 -6.33
CA SER A 49 14.73 -15.03 -5.83
C SER A 49 13.60 -13.99 -5.67
N VAL A 50 13.71 -13.14 -4.64
CA VAL A 50 12.81 -11.99 -4.41
C VAL A 50 12.68 -11.12 -5.65
N HIS A 51 13.77 -10.93 -6.42
CA HIS A 51 13.74 -10.16 -7.65
C HIS A 51 12.86 -10.82 -8.73
N THR A 52 13.01 -12.12 -8.94
CA THR A 52 12.21 -12.90 -9.90
C THR A 52 10.74 -12.86 -9.53
N VAL A 53 10.41 -13.09 -8.25
CA VAL A 53 9.03 -13.09 -7.77
C VAL A 53 8.40 -11.71 -7.91
N ARG A 54 9.10 -10.65 -7.52
CA ARG A 54 8.63 -9.26 -7.68
C ARG A 54 8.28 -8.95 -9.14
N ASN A 55 9.15 -9.33 -10.08
CA ASN A 55 8.92 -9.08 -11.50
C ASN A 55 7.70 -9.85 -12.01
N LYS A 56 7.53 -11.11 -11.61
CA LYS A 56 6.36 -11.93 -11.98
C LYS A 56 5.06 -11.38 -11.41
N LEU A 57 5.02 -11.02 -10.12
CA LEU A 57 3.83 -10.44 -9.49
C LEU A 57 3.45 -9.09 -10.12
N ASN A 58 4.42 -8.19 -10.34
CA ASN A 58 4.16 -6.93 -11.00
C ASN A 58 3.64 -7.12 -12.44
N LYS A 59 4.14 -8.14 -13.15
CA LYS A 59 3.61 -8.49 -14.47
C LYS A 59 2.17 -9.01 -14.37
N ALA A 60 1.89 -9.93 -13.45
CA ALA A 60 0.54 -10.46 -13.24
C ALA A 60 -0.49 -9.37 -12.86
N VAL A 61 -0.06 -8.36 -12.09
CA VAL A 61 -0.88 -7.18 -11.79
C VAL A 61 -1.14 -6.35 -13.05
N LYS A 62 -0.12 -6.10 -13.88
CA LYS A 62 -0.29 -5.40 -15.17
C LYS A 62 -1.21 -6.17 -16.13
N ASP A 63 -1.12 -7.48 -16.12
CA ASP A 63 -1.94 -8.38 -16.94
C ASP A 63 -3.37 -8.53 -16.37
N GLY A 64 -3.67 -7.91 -15.22
CA GLY A 64 -5.00 -7.89 -14.60
C GLY A 64 -5.37 -9.18 -13.87
N LEU A 65 -4.44 -10.13 -13.74
CA LEU A 65 -4.64 -11.42 -13.08
C LEU A 65 -4.54 -11.31 -11.56
N TRP A 66 -3.79 -10.32 -11.07
CA TRP A 66 -3.51 -10.12 -9.65
C TRP A 66 -3.80 -8.68 -9.23
N GLU A 67 -4.09 -8.50 -7.95
CA GLU A 67 -4.27 -7.20 -7.32
C GLU A 67 -3.06 -6.86 -6.46
N GLN A 68 -2.78 -5.57 -6.29
CA GLN A 68 -1.72 -5.05 -5.42
C GLN A 68 -2.30 -4.05 -4.42
N LEU A 69 -1.81 -4.10 -3.18
CA LEU A 69 -2.13 -3.14 -2.13
C LEU A 69 -0.83 -2.65 -1.45
N ASP A 70 -0.76 -1.36 -1.15
CA ASP A 70 0.28 -0.81 -0.26
C ASP A 70 -0.15 -1.01 1.20
N CYS A 71 0.74 -1.53 2.04
CA CYS A 71 0.49 -1.84 3.45
C CYS A 71 1.74 -1.58 4.30
N ARG A 72 1.58 -1.64 5.62
CA ARG A 72 2.65 -1.34 6.58
C ARG A 72 3.15 -2.63 7.24
N ALA A 73 4.43 -2.91 7.09
CA ALA A 73 5.10 -3.98 7.83
C ALA A 73 5.07 -3.72 9.34
N GLU A 74 5.26 -4.75 10.17
CA GLU A 74 5.40 -4.59 11.62
C GLU A 74 6.57 -3.66 12.01
N SER A 75 7.62 -3.63 11.18
CA SER A 75 8.74 -2.71 11.33
C SER A 75 8.41 -1.23 11.03
N GLY A 76 7.16 -0.93 10.67
CA GLY A 76 6.71 0.41 10.26
C GLY A 76 7.05 0.77 8.82
N LYS A 77 7.77 -0.09 8.09
CA LYS A 77 8.14 0.14 6.69
C LYS A 77 6.94 -0.01 5.77
N HIS A 78 6.88 0.83 4.73
CA HIS A 78 5.99 0.61 3.59
C HIS A 78 6.36 -0.68 2.87
N MET A 79 5.35 -1.48 2.55
CA MET A 79 5.50 -2.71 1.78
C MET A 79 4.30 -2.91 0.85
N ARG A 80 4.41 -3.87 -0.06
CA ARG A 80 3.38 -4.24 -1.01
C ARG A 80 2.93 -5.66 -0.78
N ALA A 81 1.63 -5.86 -0.80
CA ALA A 81 1.02 -7.18 -0.77
C ALA A 81 0.25 -7.41 -2.08
N PHE A 82 0.11 -8.68 -2.45
CA PHE A 82 -0.46 -9.14 -3.71
C PHE A 82 -1.47 -10.26 -3.44
N ARG A 83 -2.52 -10.37 -4.25
CA ARG A 83 -3.37 -11.57 -4.27
C ARG A 83 -3.88 -11.84 -5.69
N GLU A 84 -4.29 -13.08 -5.93
CA GLU A 84 -4.94 -13.43 -7.19
C GLU A 84 -6.35 -12.82 -7.25
N LYS A 85 -6.70 -12.30 -8.42
CA LYS A 85 -8.03 -11.73 -8.66
C LYS A 85 -8.97 -12.90 -8.95
N ALA A 86 -9.95 -13.11 -8.06
CA ALA A 86 -11.00 -14.11 -8.23
C ALA A 86 -11.86 -13.85 -9.48
#